data_AF-A0A6G0Q2X1-F1
#
_entry.id   AF-A0A6G0Q2X1-F1
#
_cell.length_a   1.000
_cell.length_b   1.000
_cell.length_c   1.000
_cell.angle_alpha   90.00
_cell.angle_beta   90.00
_cell.angle_gamma   90.00
#
_symmetry.space_group_name_H-M   'P 1'
#
loop_
_entity.id
_entity.type
_entity.pdbx_description
1 polymer ?
#
loop_
_entity_poly.entity_id
_entity_poly.type
_entity_poly.pdbx_seq_one_letter_code
_entity_poly.pdbx_strand_id
1 'polypeptide(L)'
;MLAAAALASAAVFMAASIPTADAHGYMLVPEAQFQGPAKSDWNVQIDPVWESPDWFGNTAKSVEVFKSLKSANNFKDLKTLLDDTSVYGPDCGWTDPNGTPQPIPTNGKAVFNRGLIHVGPCEIWLGSKKVLYADDCRSTYGHNNDNVKTEFPVDYSSCKGSGYQMRFYWLGFQALDTKTVWQTYKDCIPLKASGASNSTSA
;
A
#
# COMPACT_ATOMS: atom_id res chain seq x y z
N MET A 1 -55.33 24.35 34.19
CA MET A 1 -55.06 24.51 32.75
C MET A 1 -53.60 24.18 32.52
N LEU A 2 -53.29 22.97 32.03
CA LEU A 2 -51.95 22.58 31.62
C LEU A 2 -51.80 22.92 30.13
N ALA A 3 -50.81 23.75 29.79
CA ALA A 3 -50.36 23.92 28.40
C ALA A 3 -49.11 23.07 28.20
N ALA A 4 -49.24 22.04 27.38
CA ALA A 4 -48.14 21.26 26.86
C ALA A 4 -47.47 22.01 25.72
N ALA A 5 -46.14 22.05 25.70
CA ALA A 5 -45.37 22.34 24.50
C ALA A 5 -44.27 21.29 24.39
N ALA A 6 -44.48 20.35 23.47
CA ALA A 6 -43.51 19.35 23.09
C ALA A 6 -42.44 20.00 22.18
N LEU A 7 -41.17 19.85 22.53
CA LEU A 7 -40.06 20.07 21.62
C LEU A 7 -39.35 18.73 21.44
N ALA A 8 -39.69 18.07 20.34
CA ALA A 8 -38.98 16.89 19.85
C ALA A 8 -37.68 17.34 19.18
N SER A 9 -36.54 17.14 19.86
CA SER A 9 -35.24 17.23 19.21
C SER A 9 -34.85 15.86 18.67
N ALA A 10 -34.88 15.72 17.36
CA ALA A 10 -34.34 14.56 16.67
C ALA A 10 -32.81 14.55 16.83
N ALA A 11 -32.30 13.66 17.68
CA ALA A 11 -30.87 13.38 17.72
C ALA A 11 -30.51 12.56 16.47
N VAL A 12 -29.87 13.21 15.50
CA VAL A 12 -29.22 12.51 14.39
C VAL A 12 -28.00 11.80 14.97
N PHE A 13 -28.15 10.51 15.28
CA PHE A 13 -27.01 9.64 15.50
C PHE A 13 -26.29 9.48 14.17
N MET A 14 -25.23 10.26 13.95
CA MET A 14 -24.19 9.86 12.99
C MET A 14 -23.60 8.57 13.54
N ALA A 15 -23.93 7.44 12.92
CA ALA A 15 -23.22 6.20 13.12
C ALA A 15 -21.78 6.43 12.66
N ALA A 16 -20.91 6.80 13.60
CA ALA A 16 -19.48 6.73 13.37
C ALA A 16 -19.17 5.24 13.16
N SER A 17 -18.95 4.86 11.90
CA SER A 17 -18.43 3.56 11.53
C SER A 17 -17.15 3.36 12.33
N ILE A 18 -17.19 2.49 13.34
CA ILE A 18 -16.02 2.12 14.11
C ILE A 18 -15.03 1.53 13.10
N PRO A 19 -13.81 2.08 12.93
CA PRO A 19 -12.82 1.44 12.11
C PRO A 19 -12.56 0.05 12.69
N THR A 20 -12.93 -0.99 11.96
CA THR A 20 -12.48 -2.34 12.26
C THR A 20 -10.97 -2.32 12.33
N ALA A 21 -10.38 -2.94 13.35
CA ALA A 21 -8.93 -2.99 13.52
C ALA A 21 -8.28 -3.45 12.20
N ASP A 22 -7.59 -2.50 11.57
CA ASP A 22 -7.01 -2.58 10.25
C ASP A 22 -5.68 -3.33 10.41
N ALA A 23 -5.70 -4.65 10.25
CA ALA A 23 -4.59 -5.51 10.66
C ALA A 23 -3.36 -5.42 9.74
N HIS A 24 -3.50 -4.81 8.56
CA HIS A 24 -2.48 -4.77 7.52
C HIS A 24 -2.46 -3.38 6.87
N GLY A 25 -1.64 -3.09 5.85
CA GLY A 25 -1.30 -1.69 5.53
C GLY A 25 -1.65 -1.25 4.12
N TYR A 26 -1.89 0.05 3.96
CA TYR A 26 -2.18 0.71 2.68
C TYR A 26 -1.53 2.09 2.60
N MET A 27 -1.45 2.65 1.40
CA MET A 27 -0.99 4.02 1.15
C MET A 27 -2.00 5.04 1.69
N LEU A 28 -1.63 5.69 2.79
CA LEU A 28 -2.39 6.79 3.41
C LEU A 28 -2.21 8.11 2.65
N VAL A 29 -1.02 8.34 2.09
CA VAL A 29 -0.71 9.57 1.35
C VAL A 29 0.11 9.23 0.10
N PRO A 30 -0.29 9.73 -1.09
CA PRO A 30 -1.67 10.12 -1.41
C PRO A 30 -2.65 8.97 -1.12
N GLU A 31 -3.88 9.30 -0.74
CA GLU A 31 -4.85 8.37 -0.16
C GLU A 31 -5.28 7.27 -1.15
N ALA A 32 -5.03 6.01 -0.80
CA ALA A 32 -5.63 4.87 -1.48
C ALA A 32 -7.14 4.79 -1.17
N GLN A 33 -7.94 4.61 -2.21
CA GLN A 33 -9.38 4.37 -2.10
C GLN A 33 -9.67 2.90 -2.40
N PHE A 34 -10.77 2.35 -1.90
CA PHE A 34 -11.04 0.91 -1.94
C PHE A 34 -12.34 0.59 -2.71
N GLN A 35 -12.37 -0.57 -3.36
CA GLN A 35 -13.60 -1.12 -3.94
C GLN A 35 -14.45 -1.76 -2.82
N GLY A 36 -15.10 -0.91 -2.02
CA GLY A 36 -15.91 -1.31 -0.86
C GLY A 36 -15.29 -0.88 0.48
N PRO A 37 -15.60 -1.56 1.59
CA PRO A 37 -14.99 -1.27 2.89
C PRO A 37 -13.46 -1.31 2.79
N ALA A 38 -12.79 -0.46 3.56
CA ALA A 38 -11.33 -0.48 3.64
C ALA A 38 -10.87 -1.89 4.00
N LYS A 39 -9.97 -2.44 3.18
CA LYS A 39 -9.34 -3.73 3.38
C LYS A 39 -7.86 -3.49 3.38
N SER A 40 -7.23 -3.80 4.50
CA SER A 40 -5.81 -3.59 4.60
C SER A 40 -4.99 -4.87 4.56
N ASP A 41 -5.65 -6.04 4.62
CA ASP A 41 -5.03 -7.37 4.52
C ASP A 41 -4.10 -7.49 3.32
N TRP A 42 -3.08 -8.35 3.45
CA TRP A 42 -2.25 -8.74 2.32
C TRP A 42 -3.14 -9.20 1.15
N ASN A 43 -2.69 -9.01 -0.10
CA ASN A 43 -3.48 -9.47 -1.26
C ASN A 43 -3.48 -11.00 -1.34
N VAL A 44 -2.31 -11.62 -1.14
CA VAL A 44 -2.13 -13.06 -0.98
C VAL A 44 -1.01 -13.34 0.05
N GLN A 45 -1.10 -14.52 0.65
CA GLN A 45 -0.02 -15.12 1.42
C GLN A 45 0.28 -16.49 0.82
N ILE A 46 1.50 -16.67 0.35
CA ILE A 46 1.93 -17.86 -0.40
C ILE A 46 3.31 -18.32 0.08
N ASP A 47 3.67 -19.56 -0.19
CA ASP A 47 5.05 -19.99 -0.06
C ASP A 47 5.95 -19.21 -1.05
N PRO A 48 7.23 -18.96 -0.73
CA PRO A 48 8.18 -18.38 -1.67
C PRO A 48 8.19 -19.16 -2.97
N VAL A 49 7.92 -18.49 -4.10
CA VAL A 49 7.90 -19.16 -5.40
C VAL A 49 9.31 -19.50 -5.91
N TRP A 50 10.34 -18.93 -5.28
CA TRP A 50 11.73 -19.25 -5.57
C TRP A 50 12.24 -20.20 -4.50
N GLU A 51 12.57 -21.42 -4.92
CA GLU A 51 13.01 -22.48 -4.01
C GLU A 51 14.37 -22.15 -3.40
N SER A 52 14.45 -22.27 -2.07
CA SER A 52 15.71 -22.24 -1.33
C SER A 52 15.50 -22.85 0.07
N PRO A 53 16.43 -23.68 0.56
CA PRO A 53 16.40 -24.15 1.94
C PRO A 53 16.78 -23.07 2.96
N ASP A 54 17.31 -21.93 2.49
CA ASP A 54 17.87 -20.89 3.34
C ASP A 54 16.87 -19.79 3.75
N TRP A 55 15.64 -19.84 3.23
CA TRP A 55 14.55 -18.99 3.69
C TRP A 55 14.38 -19.10 5.22
N PHE A 56 14.33 -17.97 5.91
CA PHE A 56 14.34 -17.94 7.38
C PHE A 56 13.47 -16.83 7.96
N GLY A 57 12.17 -16.90 7.71
CA GLY A 57 11.14 -16.00 8.23
C GLY A 57 11.42 -14.51 7.97
N ASN A 58 10.94 -13.67 8.88
CA ASN A 58 11.10 -12.22 8.88
C ASN A 58 12.50 -11.79 9.37
N THR A 59 13.56 -12.19 8.65
CA THR A 59 14.95 -11.91 9.01
C THR A 59 15.80 -11.42 7.84
N ALA A 60 16.94 -10.80 8.13
CA ALA A 60 17.91 -10.37 7.12
C ALA A 60 18.37 -11.53 6.21
N LYS A 61 18.40 -12.77 6.72
CA LYS A 61 18.75 -13.96 5.92
C LYS A 61 17.78 -14.16 4.75
N SER A 62 16.47 -13.98 4.97
CA SER A 62 15.48 -14.05 3.87
C SER A 62 15.70 -12.96 2.82
N VAL A 63 16.15 -11.76 3.21
CA VAL A 63 16.52 -10.69 2.27
C VAL A 63 17.72 -11.10 1.41
N GLU A 64 18.75 -11.69 2.02
CA GLU A 64 19.93 -12.19 1.31
C GLU A 64 19.58 -13.30 0.32
N VAL A 65 18.70 -14.22 0.72
CA VAL A 65 18.16 -15.28 -0.15
C VAL A 65 17.41 -14.69 -1.34
N PHE A 66 16.51 -13.73 -1.11
CA PHE A 66 15.82 -13.06 -2.22
C PHE A 66 16.80 -12.43 -3.19
N LYS A 67 17.79 -11.69 -2.68
CA LYS A 67 18.81 -11.01 -3.50
C LYS A 67 19.64 -11.98 -4.33
N SER A 68 20.06 -13.11 -3.77
CA SER A 68 20.87 -14.11 -4.49
C SER A 68 20.09 -14.80 -5.60
N LEU A 69 18.78 -14.99 -5.42
CA LEU A 69 17.91 -15.69 -6.36
C LEU A 69 17.42 -14.83 -7.54
N LYS A 70 17.51 -13.49 -7.45
CA LYS A 70 17.03 -12.58 -8.51
C LYS A 70 17.54 -12.92 -9.90
N SER A 71 18.85 -13.11 -10.06
CA SER A 71 19.46 -13.34 -11.37
C SER A 71 19.00 -14.68 -11.95
N ALA A 72 18.96 -15.74 -11.14
CA ALA A 72 18.52 -17.07 -11.56
C ALA A 72 17.03 -17.09 -11.95
N ASN A 73 16.23 -16.19 -11.38
CA ASN A 73 14.80 -16.07 -11.64
C ASN A 73 14.45 -14.92 -12.60
N ASN A 74 15.42 -14.37 -13.33
CA ASN A 74 15.24 -13.28 -14.30
C ASN A 74 14.47 -12.07 -13.73
N PHE A 75 14.66 -11.77 -12.44
CA PHE A 75 13.96 -10.69 -11.77
C PHE A 75 14.32 -9.34 -12.39
N LYS A 76 13.32 -8.62 -12.90
CA LYS A 76 13.49 -7.27 -13.47
C LYS A 76 13.20 -6.20 -12.43
N ASP A 77 12.00 -6.25 -11.88
CA ASP A 77 11.49 -5.35 -10.87
C ASP A 77 10.28 -5.98 -10.18
N LEU A 78 9.91 -5.41 -9.03
CA LEU A 78 8.83 -5.94 -8.21
C LEU A 78 7.47 -5.77 -8.90
N LYS A 79 7.29 -4.67 -9.65
CA LYS A 79 6.12 -4.48 -10.51
C LYS A 79 5.91 -5.65 -11.49
N THR A 80 6.93 -6.02 -12.26
CA THR A 80 6.85 -7.12 -13.23
C THR A 80 6.54 -8.45 -12.54
N LEU A 81 7.10 -8.69 -11.35
CA LEU A 81 6.83 -9.90 -10.57
C LEU A 81 5.37 -9.91 -10.08
N LEU A 82 4.96 -8.87 -9.35
CA LEU A 82 3.68 -8.84 -8.63
C LEU A 82 2.47 -8.49 -9.50
N ASP A 83 2.68 -8.02 -10.74
CA ASP A 83 1.61 -7.84 -11.73
C ASP A 83 1.10 -9.19 -12.31
N ASP A 84 1.76 -10.32 -12.04
CA ASP A 84 1.16 -11.65 -12.30
C ASP A 84 0.03 -11.93 -11.30
N THR A 85 -1.17 -11.51 -11.68
CA THR A 85 -2.37 -11.63 -10.85
C THR A 85 -2.83 -13.06 -10.60
N SER A 86 -2.34 -14.04 -11.36
CA SER A 86 -2.66 -15.45 -11.14
C SER A 86 -1.96 -16.03 -9.90
N VAL A 87 -0.87 -15.39 -9.47
CA VAL A 87 -0.06 -15.81 -8.32
C VAL A 87 -0.11 -14.79 -7.18
N TYR A 88 0.01 -13.50 -7.48
CA TYR A 88 0.27 -12.43 -6.49
C TYR A 88 -0.96 -11.57 -6.16
N GLY A 89 -2.16 -12.10 -6.38
CA GLY A 89 -3.42 -11.42 -6.09
C GLY A 89 -3.78 -10.31 -7.08
N PRO A 90 -4.88 -9.57 -6.84
CA PRO A 90 -5.44 -8.62 -7.81
C PRO A 90 -4.47 -7.51 -8.22
N ASP A 91 -4.59 -6.99 -9.44
CA ASP A 91 -3.66 -6.01 -10.03
C ASP A 91 -3.43 -4.76 -9.14
N CYS A 92 -4.50 -4.21 -8.58
CA CYS A 92 -4.47 -3.07 -7.66
C CYS A 92 -4.72 -3.47 -6.19
N GLY A 93 -4.49 -4.73 -5.86
CA GLY A 93 -4.85 -5.28 -4.57
C GLY A 93 -6.33 -5.04 -4.27
N TRP A 94 -6.62 -4.39 -3.15
CA TRP A 94 -7.97 -4.02 -2.74
C TRP A 94 -8.37 -2.58 -3.10
N THR A 95 -7.45 -1.83 -3.70
CA THR A 95 -7.67 -0.41 -4.02
C THR A 95 -8.44 -0.23 -5.33
N ASP A 96 -9.16 0.89 -5.43
CA ASP A 96 -9.88 1.28 -6.63
C ASP A 96 -9.00 2.17 -7.53
N PRO A 97 -8.49 1.65 -8.66
CA PRO A 97 -7.73 2.45 -9.61
C PRO A 97 -8.58 3.49 -10.35
N ASN A 98 -9.91 3.45 -10.22
CA ASN A 98 -10.82 4.46 -10.78
C ASN A 98 -11.36 5.42 -9.72
N GLY A 99 -10.78 5.39 -8.52
CA GLY A 99 -11.10 6.32 -7.45
C GLY A 99 -10.86 7.79 -7.85
N THR A 100 -11.33 8.69 -6.99
CA THR A 100 -11.11 10.13 -7.14
C THR A 100 -9.61 10.44 -7.14
N PRO A 101 -9.07 11.12 -8.18
CA PRO A 101 -7.66 11.46 -8.24
C PRO A 101 -7.20 12.32 -7.06
N GLN A 102 -6.15 11.85 -6.40
CA GLN A 102 -5.55 12.45 -5.21
C GLN A 102 -4.53 13.52 -5.58
N PRO A 103 -4.48 14.64 -4.84
CA PRO A 103 -3.46 15.66 -5.09
C PRO A 103 -2.06 15.12 -4.80
N ILE A 104 -1.09 15.47 -5.64
CA ILE A 104 0.32 15.18 -5.38
C ILE A 104 0.77 15.86 -4.07
N PRO A 105 1.40 15.13 -3.13
CA PRO A 105 1.92 15.71 -1.89
C PRO A 105 3.02 16.74 -2.14
N THR A 106 2.87 17.95 -1.60
CA THR A 106 3.81 19.06 -1.80
C THR A 106 5.13 18.89 -1.05
N ASN A 107 5.16 18.01 -0.04
CA ASN A 107 6.35 17.68 0.73
C ASN A 107 7.19 16.54 0.09
N GLY A 108 6.77 16.03 -1.07
CA GLY A 108 7.48 14.95 -1.76
C GLY A 108 7.46 13.62 -1.02
N LYS A 109 6.51 13.38 -0.11
CA LYS A 109 6.41 12.14 0.66
C LYS A 109 5.18 11.33 0.27
N ALA A 110 5.37 10.03 0.08
CA ALA A 110 4.28 9.07 0.18
C ALA A 110 4.28 8.47 1.59
N VAL A 111 3.13 8.10 2.13
CA VAL A 111 2.99 7.59 3.51
C VAL A 111 2.17 6.32 3.51
N PHE A 112 2.74 5.25 4.03
CA PHE A 112 2.03 4.02 4.39
C PHE A 112 1.37 4.22 5.76
N ASN A 113 0.14 3.75 5.94
CA ASN A 113 -0.66 3.99 7.15
C ASN A 113 -0.04 3.40 8.44
N ARG A 114 0.96 2.52 8.32
CA ARG A 114 1.56 1.78 9.42
C ARG A 114 3.06 1.49 9.20
N GLY A 115 3.67 0.77 10.14
CA GLY A 115 5.07 0.38 10.06
C GLY A 115 5.26 -0.79 9.11
N LEU A 116 6.28 -0.72 8.24
CA LEU A 116 6.73 -1.90 7.51
C LEU A 116 7.49 -2.84 8.46
N ILE A 117 6.77 -3.79 9.06
CA ILE A 117 7.32 -4.71 10.06
C ILE A 117 7.88 -6.02 9.49
N HIS A 118 7.60 -6.33 8.21
CA HIS A 118 8.19 -7.46 7.50
C HIS A 118 9.37 -7.00 6.63
N VAL A 119 10.48 -7.74 6.69
CA VAL A 119 11.59 -7.52 5.75
C VAL A 119 11.15 -7.86 4.33
N GLY A 120 11.81 -7.27 3.34
CA GLY A 120 11.61 -7.59 1.93
C GLY A 120 11.47 -6.37 1.03
N PRO A 121 11.46 -6.57 -0.30
CA PRO A 121 11.60 -5.49 -1.25
C PRO A 121 10.30 -4.69 -1.40
N CYS A 122 10.43 -3.40 -1.71
CA CYS A 122 9.31 -2.56 -2.11
C CYS A 122 9.68 -1.63 -3.27
N GLU A 123 8.66 -1.17 -3.99
CA GLU A 123 8.76 -0.23 -5.10
C GLU A 123 7.63 0.78 -5.08
N ILE A 124 7.93 2.00 -5.53
CA ILE A 124 6.92 2.99 -5.92
C ILE A 124 7.13 3.36 -7.37
N TRP A 125 6.04 3.38 -8.13
CA TRP A 125 5.99 3.76 -9.53
C TRP A 125 5.05 4.93 -9.75
N LEU A 126 5.44 5.84 -10.65
CA LEU A 126 4.60 6.90 -11.17
C LEU A 126 4.39 6.63 -12.67
N GLY A 127 3.22 6.12 -13.03
CA GLY A 127 2.98 5.58 -14.37
C GLY A 127 4.00 4.48 -14.71
N SER A 128 4.81 4.70 -15.75
CA SER A 128 5.87 3.76 -16.17
C SER A 128 7.24 4.01 -15.53
N LYS A 129 7.40 5.04 -14.69
CA LYS A 129 8.68 5.38 -14.07
C LYS A 129 8.75 4.81 -12.65
N LYS A 130 9.72 3.92 -12.39
CA LYS A 130 10.09 3.56 -11.02
C LYS A 130 10.78 4.74 -10.35
N VAL A 131 10.27 5.17 -9.21
CA VAL A 131 10.78 6.33 -8.46
C VAL A 131 11.33 5.96 -7.10
N LEU A 132 11.06 4.75 -6.61
CA LEU A 132 11.63 4.21 -5.40
C LEU A 132 11.84 2.71 -5.54
N TYR A 133 12.94 2.23 -4.97
CA TYR A 133 13.23 0.82 -4.80
C TYR A 133 14.15 0.61 -3.59
N ALA A 134 13.86 -0.41 -2.79
CA ALA A 134 14.83 -1.00 -1.88
C ALA A 134 14.63 -2.52 -1.80
N ASP A 135 15.73 -3.23 -1.55
CA ASP A 135 15.73 -4.68 -1.32
C ASP A 135 15.10 -5.07 0.01
N ASP A 136 15.16 -4.18 0.99
CA ASP A 136 14.53 -4.32 2.28
C ASP A 136 13.99 -2.97 2.75
N CYS A 137 12.69 -2.78 2.53
CA CYS A 137 12.05 -1.52 2.89
C CYS A 137 11.80 -1.39 4.38
N ARG A 138 11.78 -2.48 5.14
CA ARG A 138 11.74 -2.41 6.60
C ARG A 138 13.01 -1.78 7.16
N SER A 139 14.19 -2.23 6.74
CA SER A 139 15.45 -1.63 7.23
C SER A 139 15.69 -0.22 6.68
N THR A 140 15.21 0.07 5.47
CA THR A 140 15.43 1.37 4.83
C THR A 140 14.47 2.46 5.33
N TYR A 141 13.18 2.13 5.48
CA TYR A 141 12.12 3.10 5.76
C TYR A 141 11.24 2.71 6.97
N GLY A 142 11.18 1.42 7.31
CA GLY A 142 10.25 0.89 8.28
C GLY A 142 10.61 1.15 9.74
N HIS A 143 9.75 0.65 10.62
CA HIS A 143 9.88 0.73 12.07
C HIS A 143 9.50 -0.61 12.71
N ASN A 144 10.04 -0.90 13.89
CA ASN A 144 9.66 -2.09 14.67
C ASN A 144 8.29 -1.96 15.34
N ASN A 145 7.73 -0.75 15.37
CA ASN A 145 6.39 -0.48 15.87
C ASN A 145 5.47 -0.27 14.67
N ASP A 146 4.49 -1.16 14.51
CA ASP A 146 3.53 -1.10 13.41
C ASP A 146 2.55 0.09 13.54
N ASN A 147 2.41 0.70 14.71
CA ASN A 147 1.60 1.91 14.90
C ASN A 147 2.28 3.18 14.36
N VAL A 148 3.52 3.08 13.85
CA VAL A 148 4.25 4.22 13.27
C VAL A 148 4.13 4.20 11.76
N LYS A 149 3.57 5.25 11.18
CA LYS A 149 3.45 5.41 9.72
C LYS A 149 4.83 5.40 9.06
N THR A 150 4.94 4.71 7.93
CA THR A 150 6.18 4.67 7.13
C THR A 150 6.15 5.76 6.08
N GLU A 151 7.17 6.62 6.05
CA GLU A 151 7.29 7.68 5.04
C GLU A 151 8.31 7.29 3.97
N PHE A 152 7.96 7.50 2.71
CA PHE A 152 8.82 7.27 1.55
C PHE A 152 9.13 8.58 0.83
N PRO A 153 10.40 8.89 0.55
CA PRO A 153 10.75 10.01 -0.31
C PRO A 153 10.38 9.68 -1.77
N VAL A 154 9.56 10.49 -2.41
CA VAL A 154 9.09 10.28 -3.78
C VAL A 154 9.28 11.55 -4.61
N ASP A 155 10.01 11.41 -5.72
CA ASP A 155 10.13 12.46 -6.72
C ASP A 155 8.93 12.43 -7.69
N TYR A 156 7.96 13.30 -7.45
CA TYR A 156 6.78 13.47 -8.30
C TYR A 156 7.00 14.31 -9.55
N SER A 157 8.23 14.77 -9.85
CA SER A 157 8.53 15.66 -10.98
C SER A 157 8.10 15.11 -12.36
N SER A 158 7.97 13.77 -12.47
CA SER A 158 7.48 13.10 -13.68
C SER A 158 5.97 13.17 -13.87
N CYS A 159 5.19 13.51 -12.84
CA CYS A 159 3.74 13.66 -12.89
C CYS A 159 3.35 15.10 -13.24
N LYS A 160 3.17 15.39 -14.54
CA LYS A 160 2.82 16.72 -15.04
C LYS A 160 1.39 16.73 -15.60
N GLY A 161 0.37 16.74 -14.73
CA GLY A 161 -1.03 16.87 -15.14
C GLY A 161 -2.00 15.94 -14.42
N SER A 162 -3.07 15.57 -15.11
CA SER A 162 -4.07 14.59 -14.67
C SER A 162 -3.82 13.21 -15.31
N GLY A 163 -4.40 12.17 -14.72
CA GLY A 163 -4.35 10.80 -15.28
C GLY A 163 -3.08 10.02 -14.95
N TYR A 164 -2.23 10.52 -14.06
CA TYR A 164 -1.14 9.73 -13.50
C TYR A 164 -1.68 8.76 -12.44
N GLN A 165 -0.97 7.67 -12.23
CA GLN A 165 -1.26 6.73 -11.15
C GLN A 165 0.03 6.42 -10.40
N MET A 166 -0.01 6.52 -9.08
CA MET A 166 1.00 5.93 -8.23
C MET A 166 0.67 4.45 -8.03
N ARG A 167 1.67 3.59 -8.16
CA ARG A 167 1.58 2.18 -7.73
C ARG A 167 2.59 1.91 -6.64
N PHE A 168 2.13 1.37 -5.51
CA PHE A 168 2.97 0.87 -4.43
C PHE A 168 2.99 -0.65 -4.49
N TYR A 169 4.17 -1.22 -4.29
CA TYR A 169 4.38 -2.66 -4.20
C TYR A 169 5.25 -2.96 -3.00
N TRP A 170 4.88 -3.95 -2.20
CA TRP A 170 5.75 -4.51 -1.17
C TRP A 170 5.56 -6.02 -1.09
N LEU A 171 6.66 -6.74 -1.04
CA LEU A 171 6.70 -8.18 -0.81
C LEU A 171 7.31 -8.42 0.57
N GLY A 172 6.46 -8.65 1.55
CA GLY A 172 6.86 -8.93 2.93
C GLY A 172 7.22 -10.40 3.11
N PHE A 173 8.35 -10.67 3.76
CA PHE A 173 8.73 -12.00 4.21
C PHE A 173 8.28 -12.17 5.66
N GLN A 174 7.22 -12.95 5.85
CA GLN A 174 6.64 -13.26 7.15
C GLN A 174 7.17 -14.60 7.66
N ALA A 175 7.31 -14.72 8.97
CA ALA A 175 7.57 -16.00 9.63
C ALA A 175 6.24 -16.62 10.06
N LEU A 176 5.93 -17.82 9.55
CA LEU A 176 4.93 -18.71 10.13
C LEU A 176 5.68 -19.90 10.72
N ASP A 177 5.84 -19.86 12.05
CA ASP A 177 6.75 -20.72 12.79
C ASP A 177 8.18 -20.67 12.23
N THR A 178 8.67 -21.76 11.64
CA THR A 178 10.00 -21.86 11.04
C THR A 178 10.02 -21.60 9.53
N LYS A 179 8.84 -21.38 8.92
CA LYS A 179 8.70 -21.19 7.47
C LYS A 179 8.63 -19.71 7.10
N THR A 180 9.30 -19.33 6.02
CA THR A 180 9.01 -18.06 5.35
C THR A 180 7.78 -18.20 4.50
N VAL A 181 6.87 -17.24 4.58
CA VAL A 181 5.83 -17.00 3.58
C VAL A 181 5.98 -15.61 3.00
N TRP A 182 5.53 -15.44 1.76
CA TRP A 182 5.48 -14.17 1.06
C TRP A 182 4.08 -13.58 1.20
N GLN A 183 4.02 -12.33 1.67
CA GLN A 183 2.82 -11.52 1.70
C GLN A 183 2.96 -10.37 0.72
N THR A 184 1.99 -10.21 -0.18
CA THR A 184 2.03 -9.15 -1.19
C THR A 184 1.14 -7.98 -0.79
N TYR A 185 1.62 -6.76 -1.02
CA TYR A 185 0.87 -5.52 -0.84
C TYR A 185 0.96 -4.72 -2.14
N LYS A 186 -0.18 -4.26 -2.63
CA LYS A 186 -0.31 -3.57 -3.91
C LYS A 186 -1.40 -2.52 -3.79
N ASP A 187 -1.04 -1.27 -4.03
CA ASP A 187 -2.00 -0.17 -4.06
C ASP A 187 -1.87 0.62 -5.35
N CYS A 188 -3.01 1.04 -5.87
CA CYS A 188 -3.16 1.92 -7.02
C CYS A 188 -3.85 3.21 -6.60
N ILE A 189 -3.19 4.34 -6.84
CA ILE A 189 -3.68 5.65 -6.42
C ILE A 189 -3.69 6.58 -7.63
N PRO A 190 -4.86 6.92 -8.19
CA PRO A 190 -4.98 7.94 -9.22
C PRO A 190 -4.50 9.29 -8.68
N LEU A 191 -3.72 10.02 -9.46
CA LEU A 191 -3.10 11.29 -9.09
C LEU A 191 -3.60 12.43 -9.97
N LYS A 192 -3.65 13.62 -9.36
CA LYS A 192 -3.80 14.90 -10.05
C LYS A 192 -2.76 15.90 -9.56
N ALA A 193 -2.38 16.82 -10.45
CA ALA A 193 -1.53 17.96 -10.08
C ALA A 193 -2.08 18.71 -8.86
N SER A 194 -1.19 19.12 -7.96
CA SER A 194 -1.54 19.94 -6.80
C SER A 194 -2.20 21.25 -7.29
N GLY A 195 -3.41 21.54 -6.81
CA GLY A 195 -4.17 22.74 -7.22
C GLY A 195 -5.13 22.55 -8.40
N ALA A 196 -5.27 21.35 -8.95
CA ALA A 196 -6.35 21.05 -9.90
C ALA A 196 -7.70 21.01 -9.15
N SER A 197 -8.42 22.13 -9.15
CA SER A 197 -9.84 22.16 -8.84
C SER A 197 -10.57 21.21 -9.79
N ASN A 198 -11.51 20.43 -9.27
CA ASN A 198 -12.40 19.63 -10.10
C ASN A 198 -13.14 20.59 -11.03
N SER A 199 -12.69 20.67 -12.29
CA SER A 199 -13.43 21.32 -13.34
C SER A 199 -14.53 20.35 -13.75
N THR A 200 -15.62 20.33 -12.99
CA THR A 200 -16.88 19.78 -13.49
C THR A 200 -17.33 20.70 -14.63
N SER A 201 -17.16 20.24 -15.86
CA SER A 201 -17.79 20.85 -17.03
C SER A 201 -19.31 20.77 -16.84
N ALA A 202 -19.95 21.92 -17.03
CA ALA A 202 -21.39 22.12 -17.04
C ALA A 202 -22.09 21.41 -18.19
#